data_AF-A0ABD1WTF3-F1
#
_entry.id   AF-A0ABD1WTF3-F1
#
_cell.length_a   1.000
_cell.length_b   1.000
_cell.length_c   1.000
_cell.angle_alpha   90.00
_cell.angle_beta   90.00
_cell.angle_gamma   90.00
#
_symmetry.space_group_name_H-M   'P 1'
#
loop_
_entity.id
_entity.type
_entity.pdbx_description
1 polymer ?
#
loop_
_entity_poly.entity_id
_entity_poly.type
_entity_poly.pdbx_seq_one_letter_code
_entity_poly.pdbx_strand_id
1 'polypeptide(L)'
;MASPEANSRLKQVLIPDLEKIIKHASWRKHSKLATECKSVIEHLTTPNQNPSSPTTQSDPDSSPSHPGVLLYFSLFDSDLILSPFINSISSNHSKAVEPALDAVQKLIAHGYLHGEADPGGGTDAQLLSKVIESVCKCHDLGEENVELLVIKTLLSAVTSVTLRIHGDSLLQVVRTCYDVYLNSKNVVNQTTAKASLVQMLVIVFRRMEADSSTVPLQPIVVRANGAGRKGRYRWVDDYVCAGVYH
;
A
#
# COMPACT_ATOMS: atom_id res chain seq x y z
N MET A 1 3.42 10.35 -17.84
CA MET A 1 1.98 10.40 -18.15
C MET A 1 1.42 9.00 -17.96
N ALA A 2 0.37 8.83 -17.15
CA ALA A 2 -0.29 7.54 -16.96
C ALA A 2 -0.84 7.02 -18.28
N SER A 3 -0.69 5.73 -18.57
CA SER A 3 -1.48 5.14 -19.65
C SER A 3 -2.96 5.22 -19.25
N PRO A 4 -3.87 5.69 -20.12
CA PRO A 4 -5.32 5.70 -19.84
C PRO A 4 -5.85 4.31 -19.45
N GLU A 5 -5.17 3.24 -19.88
CA GLU A 5 -5.46 1.87 -19.49
C GLU A 5 -5.22 1.59 -18.00
N ALA A 6 -4.16 2.15 -17.41
CA ALA A 6 -3.80 1.88 -16.02
C ALA A 6 -4.77 2.58 -15.04
N ASN A 7 -5.24 3.78 -15.40
CA ASN A 7 -6.31 4.46 -14.69
C ASN A 7 -7.64 3.67 -14.79
N SER A 8 -7.96 3.13 -15.98
CA SER A 8 -9.14 2.26 -16.15
C SER A 8 -9.11 1.02 -15.24
N ARG A 9 -7.96 0.35 -15.14
CA ARG A 9 -7.78 -0.81 -14.24
C ARG A 9 -7.93 -0.43 -12.77
N LEU A 10 -7.38 0.71 -12.35
CA LEU A 10 -7.55 1.18 -10.96
C LEU A 10 -9.03 1.44 -10.63
N LYS A 11 -9.78 2.08 -11.54
CA LYS A 11 -11.22 2.30 -11.38
C LYS A 11 -11.97 0.98 -11.22
N GLN A 12 -11.65 -0.03 -12.03
CA GLN A 12 -12.25 -1.37 -11.95
C GLN A 12 -11.94 -2.06 -10.61
N VAL A 13 -10.80 -1.76 -9.99
CA VAL A 13 -10.41 -2.29 -8.68
C VAL A 13 -11.16 -1.59 -7.55
N LEU A 14 -11.26 -0.25 -7.57
CA LEU A 14 -11.75 0.55 -6.45
C LEU A 14 -13.28 0.71 -6.40
N ILE A 15 -13.92 0.95 -7.55
CA ILE A 15 -15.36 1.30 -7.60
C ILE A 15 -16.24 0.20 -6.98
N PRO A 16 -16.04 -1.11 -7.26
CA PRO A 16 -16.90 -2.15 -6.68
C PRO A 16 -16.86 -2.19 -5.16
N ASP A 17 -15.71 -1.92 -4.54
CA ASP A 17 -15.58 -1.93 -3.08
C ASP A 17 -16.13 -0.64 -2.45
N LEU A 18 -15.98 0.52 -3.12
CA LEU A 18 -16.65 1.76 -2.72
C LEU A 18 -18.18 1.63 -2.74
N GLU A 19 -18.74 0.99 -3.76
CA GLU A 19 -20.19 0.72 -3.85
C GLU A 19 -20.68 -0.20 -2.72
N LYS A 20 -19.92 -1.24 -2.38
CA LYS A 20 -20.22 -2.10 -1.22
C LYS A 20 -20.21 -1.29 0.08
N ILE A 21 -19.22 -0.42 0.28
CA ILE A 21 -19.13 0.45 1.46
C ILE A 21 -20.36 1.37 1.53
N ILE A 22 -20.77 2.00 0.42
CA ILE A 22 -21.98 2.86 0.37
C ILE A 22 -23.23 2.07 0.76
N LYS A 23 -23.38 0.85 0.27
CA LYS A 23 -24.52 -0.02 0.61
C LYS A 23 -24.57 -0.34 2.09
N HIS A 24 -23.43 -0.57 2.73
CA HIS A 24 -23.36 -0.85 4.17
C HIS A 24 -23.48 0.40 5.04
N ALA A 25 -22.96 1.55 4.60
CA ALA A 25 -23.02 2.83 5.32
C ALA A 25 -24.42 3.47 5.31
N SER A 26 -25.15 3.35 4.21
CA SER A 26 -26.49 3.94 4.03
C SER A 26 -27.55 3.38 4.98
N TRP A 27 -27.41 2.13 5.42
CA TRP A 27 -28.34 1.48 6.34
C TRP A 27 -28.30 2.03 7.78
N ARG A 28 -27.17 2.63 8.21
CA ARG A 28 -26.87 2.93 9.63
C ARG A 28 -26.79 4.42 9.98
N LYS A 29 -27.29 5.34 9.14
CA LYS A 29 -27.19 6.82 9.29
C LYS A 29 -25.77 7.42 9.13
N HIS A 30 -24.81 6.69 8.56
CA HIS A 30 -23.48 7.24 8.24
C HIS A 30 -23.52 7.97 6.89
N SER A 31 -24.32 9.05 6.83
CA SER A 31 -24.44 9.86 5.61
C SER A 31 -23.08 10.35 5.14
N LYS A 32 -22.19 10.75 6.08
CA LYS A 32 -20.85 11.27 5.77
C LYS A 32 -19.97 10.28 4.99
N LEU A 33 -19.81 9.05 5.48
CA LEU A 33 -18.99 8.03 4.80
C LEU A 33 -19.59 7.68 3.42
N ALA A 34 -20.91 7.53 3.34
CA ALA A 34 -21.58 7.26 2.07
C ALA A 34 -21.41 8.42 1.07
N THR A 35 -21.42 9.68 1.53
CA THR A 35 -21.16 10.83 0.67
C THR A 35 -19.70 10.93 0.23
N GLU A 36 -18.74 10.61 1.12
CA GLU A 36 -17.31 10.57 0.79
C GLU A 36 -17.04 9.54 -0.31
N CYS A 37 -17.53 8.30 -0.15
CA CYS A 37 -17.38 7.26 -1.19
C CYS A 37 -18.00 7.66 -2.53
N LYS A 38 -19.18 8.29 -2.52
CA LYS A 38 -19.83 8.79 -3.76
C LYS A 38 -18.99 9.86 -4.44
N SER A 39 -18.47 10.81 -3.67
CA SER A 39 -17.59 11.88 -4.18
C SER A 39 -16.31 11.29 -4.79
N VAL A 40 -15.72 10.26 -4.17
CA VAL A 40 -14.56 9.57 -4.75
C VAL A 40 -14.90 8.84 -6.04
N ILE A 41 -16.06 8.17 -6.13
CA ILE A 41 -16.50 7.53 -7.39
C ILE A 41 -16.68 8.59 -8.49
N GLU A 42 -17.29 9.74 -8.19
CA GLU A 42 -17.46 10.85 -9.13
C GLU A 42 -16.09 11.39 -9.59
N HIS A 43 -15.16 11.61 -8.65
CA HIS A 43 -13.80 12.04 -8.96
C HIS A 43 -13.06 11.04 -9.86
N LEU A 44 -13.21 9.74 -9.60
CA LEU A 44 -12.61 8.67 -10.40
C LEU A 44 -13.26 8.54 -11.78
N THR A 45 -14.55 8.83 -11.94
CA THR A 45 -15.28 8.65 -13.20
C THR A 45 -15.27 9.88 -14.09
N THR A 46 -15.07 11.07 -13.52
CA THR A 46 -14.98 12.32 -14.29
C THR A 46 -13.81 12.26 -15.27
N PRO A 47 -14.02 12.47 -16.58
CA PRO A 47 -12.94 12.53 -17.53
C PRO A 47 -12.06 13.73 -17.19
N ASN A 48 -10.79 13.46 -16.91
CA ASN A 48 -9.73 14.45 -16.68
C ASN A 48 -9.85 15.58 -17.71
N GLN A 49 -10.39 16.74 -17.32
CA GLN A 49 -10.35 17.91 -18.20
C GLN A 49 -8.90 18.37 -18.27
N ASN A 50 -8.25 18.05 -19.38
CA ASN A 50 -7.08 18.80 -19.84
C ASN A 50 -7.48 20.30 -19.91
N PRO A 51 -6.81 21.21 -19.20
CA PRO A 51 -7.02 22.63 -19.42
C PRO A 51 -6.30 23.03 -20.71
N SER A 52 -7.02 22.97 -21.84
CA SER A 52 -6.56 23.52 -23.11
C SER A 52 -7.33 24.81 -23.44
N SER A 53 -6.91 25.91 -22.80
CA SER A 53 -6.80 27.32 -23.30
C SER A 53 -8.07 28.09 -23.77
N PRO A 54 -8.13 29.45 -23.70
CA PRO A 54 -7.01 30.42 -23.72
C PRO A 54 -7.05 31.60 -22.71
N THR A 55 -5.88 32.26 -22.54
CA THR A 55 -5.62 33.62 -21.98
C THR A 55 -6.08 33.88 -20.53
N THR A 56 -5.23 34.14 -19.53
CA THR A 56 -4.28 35.26 -19.40
C THR A 56 -3.48 35.07 -18.08
N GLN A 57 -2.22 35.51 -18.06
CA GLN A 57 -1.32 35.66 -16.90
C GLN A 57 -0.77 34.39 -16.23
N SER A 58 0.51 34.16 -16.52
CA SER A 58 1.43 33.23 -15.89
C SER A 58 1.83 33.71 -14.49
N ASP A 59 1.29 33.08 -13.44
CA ASP A 59 1.94 33.01 -12.13
C ASP A 59 2.93 31.84 -12.11
N PRO A 60 4.18 31.99 -11.62
CA PRO A 60 5.18 30.92 -11.66
C PRO A 60 5.06 29.89 -10.52
N ASP A 61 4.04 29.98 -9.67
CA ASP A 61 3.99 29.24 -8.39
C ASP A 61 3.12 27.96 -8.43
N SER A 62 2.87 27.43 -9.62
CA SER A 62 2.26 26.10 -9.78
C SER A 62 3.29 25.05 -9.38
N SER A 63 3.35 24.75 -8.08
CA SER A 63 4.14 23.64 -7.54
C SER A 63 3.94 22.40 -8.40
N PRO A 64 5.02 21.71 -8.82
CA PRO A 64 4.87 20.47 -9.56
C PRO A 64 4.05 19.52 -8.69
N SER A 65 2.94 19.02 -9.23
CA SER A 65 2.04 18.11 -8.54
C SER A 65 2.88 16.94 -8.01
N HIS A 66 3.09 16.91 -6.68
CA HIS A 66 3.98 15.93 -6.08
C HIS A 66 3.36 14.54 -6.34
N PRO A 67 4.14 13.59 -6.87
CA PRO A 67 3.64 12.23 -7.08
C PRO A 67 3.11 11.69 -5.75
N GLY A 68 1.84 11.27 -5.75
CA GLY A 68 1.19 10.73 -4.56
C GLY A 68 1.62 9.30 -4.28
N VAL A 69 0.95 8.69 -3.30
CA VAL A 69 1.17 7.29 -2.90
C VAL A 69 0.38 6.30 -3.77
N LEU A 70 -0.68 6.79 -4.43
CA LEU A 70 -1.39 6.05 -5.47
C LEU A 70 -0.76 6.36 -6.82
N LEU A 71 -0.43 5.29 -7.55
CA LEU A 71 0.13 5.39 -8.88
C LEU A 71 -0.81 6.23 -9.77
N TYR A 72 -0.25 7.26 -10.41
CA TYR A 72 -0.95 8.20 -11.31
C TYR A 72 -1.80 9.30 -10.66
N PHE A 73 -1.77 9.42 -9.33
CA PHE A 73 -2.50 10.45 -8.61
C PHE A 73 -1.53 11.40 -7.89
N SER A 74 -1.95 12.64 -7.69
CA SER A 74 -1.23 13.55 -6.81
C SER A 74 -1.35 13.07 -5.36
N LEU A 75 -0.51 13.58 -4.46
CA LEU A 75 -0.65 13.28 -3.04
C LEU A 75 -2.04 13.68 -2.49
N PHE A 76 -2.56 14.82 -2.96
CA PHE A 76 -3.89 15.29 -2.58
C PHE A 76 -4.99 14.33 -3.03
N ASP A 77 -4.95 13.90 -4.29
CA ASP A 77 -5.93 12.94 -4.81
C ASP A 77 -5.81 11.58 -4.14
N SER A 78 -4.57 11.17 -3.80
CA SER A 78 -4.32 9.92 -3.09
C SER A 78 -4.96 9.93 -1.70
N ASP A 79 -4.79 11.03 -0.95
CA ASP A 79 -5.44 11.21 0.35
C ASP A 79 -6.96 11.21 0.22
N LEU A 80 -7.51 11.94 -0.76
CA LEU A 80 -8.94 11.97 -1.05
C LEU A 80 -9.50 10.57 -1.31
N ILE A 81 -8.85 9.77 -2.17
CA ILE A 81 -9.28 8.42 -2.56
C ILE A 81 -9.12 7.42 -1.40
N LEU A 82 -8.04 7.52 -0.61
CA LEU A 82 -7.77 6.60 0.49
C LEU A 82 -8.60 6.90 1.75
N SER A 83 -8.98 8.17 1.96
CA SER A 83 -9.71 8.60 3.15
C SER A 83 -10.99 7.80 3.47
N PRO A 84 -11.91 7.49 2.53
CA PRO A 84 -13.09 6.69 2.87
C PRO A 84 -12.74 5.26 3.28
N PHE A 85 -11.66 4.68 2.75
CA PHE A 85 -11.21 3.34 3.15
C PHE A 85 -10.64 3.38 4.56
N ILE A 86 -9.75 4.32 4.87
CA ILE A 86 -9.18 4.52 6.21
C ILE A 86 -10.30 4.77 7.23
N ASN A 87 -11.26 5.63 6.89
CA ASN A 87 -12.42 5.94 7.73
C ASN A 87 -13.31 4.72 7.96
N SER A 88 -13.56 3.92 6.91
CA SER A 88 -14.36 2.69 7.02
C SER A 88 -13.69 1.66 7.94
N ILE A 89 -12.39 1.42 7.74
CA ILE A 89 -11.55 0.51 8.52
C ILE A 89 -11.53 0.95 10.00
N SER A 90 -11.33 2.25 10.26
CA SER A 90 -11.23 2.82 11.62
C SER A 90 -12.58 2.96 12.33
N SER A 91 -13.70 2.85 11.62
CA SER A 91 -15.04 3.08 12.17
C SER A 91 -15.53 1.96 13.10
N ASN A 92 -14.77 0.86 13.24
CA ASN A 92 -15.17 -0.34 13.96
C ASN A 92 -16.54 -0.93 13.51
N HIS A 93 -16.97 -0.62 12.29
CA HIS A 93 -18.24 -1.08 11.72
C HIS A 93 -18.01 -2.30 10.82
N SER A 94 -18.14 -3.50 11.38
CA SER A 94 -17.68 -4.75 10.75
C SER A 94 -18.11 -4.96 9.30
N LYS A 95 -19.34 -4.58 8.92
CA LYS A 95 -19.83 -4.79 7.54
C LYS A 95 -19.21 -3.90 6.47
N ALA A 96 -18.65 -2.74 6.83
CA ALA A 96 -17.98 -1.85 5.88
C ALA A 96 -16.45 -2.01 5.91
N VAL A 97 -15.92 -2.63 6.98
CA VAL A 97 -14.50 -2.93 7.15
C VAL A 97 -14.03 -3.96 6.12
N GLU A 98 -14.77 -5.06 5.92
CA GLU A 98 -14.40 -6.10 4.95
C GLU A 98 -14.15 -5.56 3.52
N PRO A 99 -15.08 -4.84 2.86
CA PRO A 99 -14.83 -4.31 1.52
C PRO A 99 -13.71 -3.26 1.50
N ALA A 100 -13.48 -2.53 2.58
CA ALA A 100 -12.39 -1.56 2.66
C ALA A 100 -11.01 -2.25 2.79
N LEU A 101 -10.91 -3.30 3.60
CA LEU A 101 -9.70 -4.12 3.71
C LEU A 101 -9.37 -4.81 2.38
N ASP A 102 -10.38 -5.35 1.70
CA ASP A 102 -10.21 -5.94 0.37
C ASP A 102 -9.68 -4.93 -0.66
N ALA A 103 -10.20 -3.69 -0.66
CA ALA A 103 -9.74 -2.64 -1.56
C ALA A 103 -8.27 -2.29 -1.30
N VAL A 104 -7.88 -2.09 -0.03
CA VAL A 104 -6.48 -1.83 0.36
C VAL A 104 -5.58 -2.99 -0.03
N GLN A 105 -6.00 -4.23 0.20
CA GLN A 105 -5.23 -5.42 -0.19
C GLN A 105 -4.99 -5.46 -1.71
N LYS A 106 -6.01 -5.18 -2.52
CA LYS A 106 -5.89 -5.14 -3.99
C LYS A 106 -4.98 -4.02 -4.45
N LEU A 107 -5.09 -2.83 -3.85
CA LEU A 107 -4.20 -1.70 -4.15
C LEU A 107 -2.73 -2.06 -3.92
N ILE A 108 -2.43 -2.76 -2.83
CA ILE A 108 -1.08 -3.23 -2.52
C ILE A 108 -0.66 -4.34 -3.49
N ALA A 109 -1.49 -5.37 -3.67
CA ALA A 109 -1.16 -6.56 -4.44
C ALA A 109 -0.97 -6.26 -5.94
N HIS A 110 -1.69 -5.28 -6.47
CA HIS A 110 -1.53 -4.82 -7.86
C HIS A 110 -0.45 -3.74 -8.03
N GLY A 111 0.21 -3.32 -6.95
CA GLY A 111 1.27 -2.31 -6.99
C GLY A 111 0.78 -0.89 -7.26
N TYR A 112 -0.50 -0.61 -6.98
CA TYR A 112 -1.05 0.75 -7.07
C TYR A 112 -0.62 1.62 -5.89
N LEU A 113 -0.44 1.02 -4.70
CA LEU A 113 0.18 1.70 -3.57
C LEU A 113 1.70 1.58 -3.65
N HIS A 114 2.38 2.73 -3.59
CA HIS A 114 3.83 2.80 -3.61
C HIS A 114 4.38 3.86 -2.65
N GLY A 115 5.65 3.70 -2.28
CA GLY A 115 6.36 4.60 -1.37
C GLY A 115 6.83 3.87 -0.12
N GLU A 116 7.12 4.63 0.93
CA GLU A 116 7.64 4.12 2.19
C GLU A 116 6.73 4.49 3.35
N ALA A 117 6.25 3.51 4.11
CA ALA A 117 5.41 3.74 5.29
C ALA A 117 6.28 4.05 6.51
N ASP A 118 6.48 5.33 6.79
CA ASP A 118 7.19 5.85 7.96
C ASP A 118 6.35 6.91 8.71
N PRO A 119 5.96 6.68 9.99
CA PRO A 119 5.23 7.67 10.79
C PRO A 119 6.03 8.94 11.07
N GLY A 120 7.36 8.86 11.09
CA GLY A 120 8.26 10.01 11.28
C GLY A 120 8.63 10.72 9.98
N GLY A 121 8.18 10.19 8.84
CA GLY A 121 8.53 10.68 7.51
C GLY A 121 7.69 11.86 7.02
N GLY A 122 7.75 12.08 5.70
CA GLY A 122 6.96 13.08 4.98
C GLY A 122 5.47 12.78 4.96
N THR A 123 4.68 13.68 4.35
CA THR A 123 3.21 13.57 4.29
C THR A 123 2.72 12.32 3.55
N ASP A 124 3.43 11.90 2.51
CA ASP A 124 3.24 10.65 1.78
C ASP A 124 3.49 9.42 2.66
N ALA A 125 4.61 9.41 3.38
CA ALA A 125 4.99 8.33 4.27
C ALA A 125 4.03 8.20 5.47
N GLN A 126 3.56 9.33 6.00
CA GLN A 126 2.55 9.37 7.03
C GLN A 126 1.18 8.87 6.54
N LEU A 127 0.80 9.17 5.30
CA LEU A 127 -0.45 8.66 4.72
C LEU A 127 -0.41 7.13 4.57
N LEU A 128 0.70 6.58 4.07
CA LEU A 128 0.91 5.13 4.01
C LEU A 128 0.90 4.50 5.41
N SER A 129 1.57 5.13 6.38
CA SER A 129 1.57 4.66 7.76
C SER A 129 0.17 4.66 8.35
N LYS A 130 -0.65 5.68 8.10
CA LYS A 130 -2.06 5.72 8.52
C LYS A 130 -2.88 4.58 7.90
N VAL A 131 -2.66 4.24 6.63
CA VAL A 131 -3.31 3.08 5.99
C VAL A 131 -2.92 1.80 6.74
N ILE A 132 -1.62 1.54 6.94
CA ILE A 132 -1.15 0.33 7.62
C ILE A 132 -1.63 0.27 9.09
N GLU A 133 -1.56 1.38 9.81
CA GLU A 133 -2.01 1.49 11.19
C GLU A 133 -3.52 1.20 11.29
N SER A 134 -4.32 1.73 10.36
CA SER A 134 -5.76 1.46 10.33
C SER A 134 -6.05 -0.03 10.11
N VAL A 135 -5.33 -0.69 9.20
CA VAL A 135 -5.44 -2.15 8.98
C VAL A 135 -5.07 -2.93 10.23
N CYS A 136 -4.00 -2.53 10.94
CA CYS A 136 -3.59 -3.20 12.17
C CYS A 136 -4.70 -3.13 13.23
N LYS A 137 -5.29 -1.96 13.45
CA LYS A 137 -6.36 -1.76 14.44
C LYS A 137 -7.61 -2.62 14.20
N CYS A 138 -7.85 -3.11 12.98
CA CYS A 138 -9.00 -3.97 12.71
C CYS A 138 -8.98 -5.31 13.47
N HIS A 139 -7.81 -5.78 13.92
CA HIS A 139 -7.76 -7.03 14.68
C HIS A 139 -8.51 -6.92 16.02
N ASP A 140 -8.67 -5.72 16.57
CA ASP A 140 -9.36 -5.48 17.86
C ASP A 140 -10.86 -5.78 17.81
N LEU A 141 -11.44 -5.93 16.61
CA LEU A 141 -12.85 -6.28 16.44
C LEU A 141 -13.16 -7.73 16.85
N GLY A 142 -12.17 -8.63 16.83
CA GLY A 142 -12.34 -10.03 17.22
C GLY A 142 -13.28 -10.83 16.31
N GLU A 143 -13.57 -10.33 15.11
CA GLU A 143 -14.34 -11.06 14.09
C GLU A 143 -13.41 -11.91 13.22
N GLU A 144 -13.68 -13.22 13.11
CA GLU A 144 -12.79 -14.19 12.44
C GLU A 144 -12.52 -13.85 10.97
N ASN A 145 -13.54 -13.34 10.25
CA ASN A 145 -13.38 -12.92 8.85
C ASN A 145 -12.44 -11.72 8.72
N VAL A 146 -12.56 -10.75 9.63
CA VAL A 146 -11.73 -9.54 9.65
C VAL A 146 -10.29 -9.90 9.99
N GLU A 147 -10.06 -10.76 10.99
CA GLU A 147 -8.72 -11.25 11.34
C GLU A 147 -7.99 -11.85 10.13
N LEU A 148 -8.67 -12.72 9.37
CA LEU A 148 -8.09 -13.34 8.19
C LEU A 148 -7.73 -12.30 7.11
N LEU A 149 -8.60 -11.31 6.89
CA LEU A 149 -8.33 -10.21 5.97
C LEU A 149 -7.15 -9.35 6.43
N VAL A 150 -7.06 -9.03 7.73
CA VAL A 150 -5.91 -8.31 8.30
C VAL A 150 -4.61 -9.05 8.05
N ILE A 151 -4.54 -10.36 8.35
CA ILE A 151 -3.34 -11.18 8.09
C ILE A 151 -2.95 -11.11 6.61
N LYS A 152 -3.91 -11.29 5.69
CA LYS A 152 -3.67 -11.28 4.24
C LYS A 152 -3.19 -9.92 3.74
N THR A 153 -3.83 -8.84 4.19
CA THR A 153 -3.47 -7.47 3.79
C THR A 153 -2.09 -7.10 4.28
N LEU A 154 -1.77 -7.40 5.53
CA LEU A 154 -0.46 -7.13 6.11
C LEU A 154 0.66 -7.96 5.46
N LEU A 155 0.39 -9.24 5.16
CA LEU A 155 1.35 -10.07 4.42
C LEU A 155 1.59 -9.48 3.02
N SER A 156 0.52 -9.10 2.31
CA SER A 156 0.63 -8.42 1.01
C SER A 156 1.48 -7.15 1.12
N ALA A 157 1.28 -6.36 2.17
CA ALA A 157 2.01 -5.12 2.41
C ALA A 157 3.51 -5.35 2.62
N VAL A 158 3.88 -6.31 3.47
CA VAL A 158 5.29 -6.66 3.73
C VAL A 158 5.95 -7.29 2.50
N THR A 159 5.22 -8.11 1.74
CA THR A 159 5.75 -8.76 0.54
C THR A 159 5.82 -7.84 -0.69
N SER A 160 5.13 -6.70 -0.66
CA SER A 160 5.09 -5.75 -1.78
C SER A 160 6.47 -5.19 -2.11
N VAL A 161 6.78 -5.08 -3.40
CA VAL A 161 8.02 -4.48 -3.90
C VAL A 161 7.88 -2.97 -4.14
N THR A 162 6.65 -2.47 -4.27
CA THR A 162 6.36 -1.04 -4.52
C THR A 162 6.12 -0.27 -3.22
N LEU A 163 5.62 -0.96 -2.19
CA LEU A 163 5.39 -0.42 -0.85
C LEU A 163 6.45 -0.95 0.11
N ARG A 164 7.31 -0.06 0.62
CA ARG A 164 8.33 -0.39 1.61
C ARG A 164 7.78 -0.11 3.01
N ILE A 165 7.96 -1.04 3.93
CA ILE A 165 7.55 -0.91 5.34
C ILE A 165 8.77 -1.21 6.20
N HIS A 166 9.15 -0.25 7.04
CA HIS A 166 10.33 -0.34 7.91
C HIS A 166 10.01 0.19 9.31
N GLY A 167 10.99 0.10 10.22
CA GLY A 167 10.93 0.70 11.55
C GLY A 167 9.68 0.34 12.35
N ASP A 168 9.05 1.35 12.93
CA ASP A 168 7.89 1.21 13.82
C ASP A 168 6.68 0.60 13.11
N SER A 169 6.43 0.99 11.85
CA SER A 169 5.36 0.41 11.03
C SER A 169 5.53 -1.10 10.86
N LEU A 170 6.75 -1.57 10.57
CA LEU A 170 7.02 -2.99 10.42
C LEU A 170 6.84 -3.74 11.75
N LEU A 171 7.33 -3.18 12.85
CA LEU A 171 7.17 -3.76 14.17
C LEU A 171 5.70 -3.87 14.58
N GLN A 172 4.88 -2.88 14.25
CA GLN A 172 3.43 -2.90 14.48
C GLN A 172 2.75 -4.01 13.69
N VAL A 173 3.11 -4.18 12.41
CA VAL A 173 2.58 -5.25 11.55
C VAL A 173 2.90 -6.64 12.11
N VAL A 174 4.16 -6.86 12.47
CA VAL A 174 4.60 -8.15 13.05
C VAL A 174 3.89 -8.41 14.39
N ARG A 175 3.80 -7.40 15.26
CA ARG A 175 3.07 -7.50 16.53
C ARG A 175 1.60 -7.87 16.31
N THR A 176 0.93 -7.18 15.40
CA THR A 176 -0.47 -7.45 15.05
C THR A 176 -0.68 -8.91 14.61
N CYS A 177 0.14 -9.43 13.69
CA CYS A 177 0.01 -10.82 13.26
C CYS A 177 0.32 -11.81 14.39
N TYR A 178 1.24 -11.47 15.29
CA TYR A 178 1.53 -12.28 16.48
C TYR A 178 0.36 -12.29 17.47
N ASP A 179 -0.29 -11.14 17.67
CA ASP A 179 -1.47 -11.02 18.53
C ASP A 179 -2.64 -11.83 17.96
N VAL A 180 -2.86 -11.81 16.64
CA VAL A 180 -3.87 -12.70 16.00
C VAL A 180 -3.50 -14.17 16.16
N TYR A 181 -2.22 -14.54 16.00
CA TYR A 181 -1.77 -15.92 16.22
C TYR A 181 -2.06 -16.44 17.63
N LEU A 182 -1.84 -15.61 18.66
CA LEU A 182 -2.06 -16.00 20.05
C LEU A 182 -3.52 -15.96 20.47
N ASN A 183 -4.27 -14.95 20.00
CA ASN A 183 -5.56 -14.60 20.58
C ASN A 183 -6.77 -14.99 19.70
N SER A 184 -6.57 -15.30 18.42
CA SER A 184 -7.68 -15.71 17.55
C SER A 184 -8.34 -16.99 18.08
N LYS A 185 -9.66 -17.05 18.04
CA LYS A 185 -10.43 -18.25 18.40
C LYS A 185 -10.49 -19.27 17.26
N ASN A 186 -10.10 -18.86 16.06
CA ASN A 186 -10.15 -19.69 14.87
C ASN A 186 -8.78 -20.30 14.57
N VAL A 187 -8.70 -21.64 14.58
CA VAL A 187 -7.44 -22.38 14.35
C VAL A 187 -6.86 -22.12 12.95
N VAL A 188 -7.70 -21.87 11.94
CA VAL A 188 -7.26 -21.50 10.59
C VAL A 188 -6.57 -20.14 10.62
N ASN A 189 -7.14 -19.16 11.32
CA ASN A 189 -6.53 -17.84 11.48
C ASN A 189 -5.20 -17.93 12.23
N GLN A 190 -5.13 -18.69 13.33
CA GLN A 190 -3.87 -18.91 14.05
C GLN A 190 -2.79 -19.51 13.14
N THR A 191 -3.13 -20.58 12.41
CA THR A 191 -2.19 -21.26 11.50
C THR A 191 -1.74 -20.34 10.37
N THR A 192 -2.67 -19.56 9.80
CA THR A 192 -2.39 -18.60 8.74
C THR A 192 -1.49 -17.48 9.26
N ALA A 193 -1.79 -16.90 10.42
CA ALA A 193 -0.97 -15.88 11.07
C ALA A 193 0.46 -16.37 11.33
N LYS A 194 0.62 -17.60 11.85
CA LYS A 194 1.93 -18.22 12.07
C LYS A 194 2.72 -18.36 10.77
N ALA A 195 2.09 -18.86 9.71
CA ALA A 195 2.74 -19.00 8.40
C ALA A 195 3.15 -17.63 7.84
N SER A 196 2.25 -16.64 7.90
CA SER A 196 2.50 -15.27 7.46
C SER A 196 3.65 -14.61 8.22
N LEU A 197 3.73 -14.79 9.55
CA LEU A 197 4.83 -14.25 10.36
C LEU A 197 6.19 -14.80 9.90
N VAL A 198 6.28 -16.11 9.69
CA VAL A 198 7.51 -16.73 9.18
C VAL A 198 7.86 -16.15 7.80
N GLN A 199 6.89 -16.03 6.90
CA GLN A 199 7.10 -15.47 5.57
C GLN A 199 7.55 -14.01 5.60
N MET A 200 6.91 -13.18 6.43
CA MET A 200 7.28 -11.77 6.64
C MET A 200 8.74 -11.65 7.09
N LEU A 201 9.13 -12.42 8.11
CA LEU A 201 10.50 -12.40 8.64
C LEU A 201 11.51 -12.83 7.57
N VAL A 202 11.24 -13.93 6.86
CA VAL A 202 12.11 -14.40 5.77
C VAL A 202 12.31 -13.30 4.72
N ILE A 203 11.24 -12.63 4.29
CA ILE A 203 11.32 -11.57 3.29
C ILE A 203 12.10 -10.36 3.80
N VAL A 204 11.85 -9.93 5.03
CA VAL A 204 12.57 -8.81 5.66
C VAL A 204 14.08 -9.12 5.75
N PHE A 205 14.45 -10.31 6.22
CA PHE A 205 15.86 -10.72 6.27
C PHE A 205 16.50 -10.77 4.89
N ARG A 206 15.81 -11.32 3.89
CA ARG A 206 16.30 -11.34 2.50
C ARG A 206 16.51 -9.95 1.92
N ARG A 207 15.60 -9.01 2.19
CA ARG A 207 15.75 -7.60 1.76
C ARG A 207 16.91 -6.92 2.46
N MET A 208 17.08 -7.16 3.77
CA MET A 208 18.20 -6.62 4.53
C MET A 208 19.55 -7.16 4.02
N GLU A 209 19.63 -8.45 3.67
CA GLU A 209 20.81 -9.04 3.03
C GLU A 209 21.11 -8.38 1.68
N ALA A 210 20.09 -8.20 0.83
CA ALA A 210 20.24 -7.56 -0.47
C ALA A 210 20.69 -6.10 -0.34
N ASP A 211 20.07 -5.32 0.54
CA ASP A 211 20.41 -3.92 0.80
C ASP A 211 21.86 -3.80 1.31
N SER A 212 22.31 -4.72 2.18
CA SER A 212 23.70 -4.76 2.66
C SER A 212 24.73 -5.10 1.57
N SER A 213 24.33 -5.91 0.58
CA SER A 213 25.22 -6.35 -0.52
C SER A 213 25.46 -5.29 -1.59
N THR A 214 24.64 -4.23 -1.63
CA THR A 214 24.74 -3.14 -2.61
C THR A 214 25.61 -1.97 -2.13
N VAL A 215 26.16 -2.02 -0.91
CA VAL A 215 27.18 -1.07 -0.46
C VAL A 215 28.43 -1.28 -1.31
N PRO A 216 28.86 -0.29 -2.12
CA PRO A 216 30.15 -0.40 -2.78
C PRO A 216 31.20 -0.40 -1.67
N LEU A 217 31.82 -1.54 -1.40
CA LEU A 217 33.11 -1.55 -0.75
C LEU A 217 34.01 -0.71 -1.65
N GLN A 218 34.32 0.53 -1.24
CA GLN A 218 35.35 1.28 -1.93
C GLN A 218 36.59 0.39 -1.90
N PRO A 219 37.12 -0.03 -3.06
CA PRO A 219 38.37 -0.77 -3.06
C PRO A 219 39.39 0.17 -2.43
N ILE A 220 39.99 -0.22 -1.31
CA ILE A 220 41.20 0.43 -0.84
C ILE A 220 42.20 0.25 -1.98
N VAL A 221 42.45 1.32 -2.74
CA VAL A 221 43.41 1.30 -3.84
C VAL A 221 44.80 1.19 -3.22
N VAL A 222 45.24 -0.04 -2.96
CA VAL A 222 46.67 -0.33 -2.95
C VAL A 222 47.08 -0.27 -4.41
N ARG A 223 47.79 0.80 -4.79
CA ARG A 223 48.38 0.97 -6.12
C ARG A 223 49.19 -0.27 -6.47
N ALA A 224 48.64 -1.11 -7.34
CA ALA A 224 49.39 -2.10 -8.09
C ALA A 224 49.05 -1.91 -9.56
N ASN A 225 50.06 -1.51 -10.34
CA ASN A 225 50.01 -1.36 -11.78
C ASN A 225 49.56 -2.67 -12.45
N GLY A 226 48.70 -2.58 -13.47
CA GLY A 226 48.65 -3.56 -14.55
C GLY A 226 47.28 -4.14 -14.90
N ALA A 227 46.79 -3.71 -16.06
CA ALA A 227 46.06 -4.51 -17.06
C ALA A 227 44.79 -5.30 -16.67
N GLY A 228 43.63 -4.71 -17.02
CA GLY A 228 42.56 -5.34 -17.80
C GLY A 228 41.74 -6.51 -17.21
N ARG A 229 40.41 -6.34 -17.15
CA ARG A 229 39.41 -7.23 -17.79
C ARG A 229 37.96 -6.73 -17.58
N LYS A 230 37.18 -6.89 -18.66
CA LYS A 230 35.73 -6.75 -18.80
C LYS A 230 34.94 -7.56 -17.75
N GLY A 231 33.78 -7.04 -17.35
CA GLY A 231 32.54 -7.83 -17.39
C GLY A 231 31.55 -7.70 -16.22
N ARG A 232 30.33 -7.26 -16.57
CA ARG A 232 29.04 -7.90 -16.26
C ARG A 232 28.36 -7.55 -14.90
N TYR A 233 27.43 -6.59 -14.95
CA TYR A 233 26.31 -6.48 -14.01
C TYR A 233 25.00 -6.36 -14.80
N ARG A 234 24.31 -7.48 -14.97
CA ARG A 234 22.93 -7.54 -15.50
C ARG A 234 22.34 -8.93 -15.19
N TRP A 235 22.08 -9.21 -13.91
CA TRP A 235 21.45 -10.49 -13.49
C TRP A 235 20.57 -10.40 -12.23
N VAL A 236 20.37 -9.22 -11.62
CA VAL A 236 19.66 -9.17 -10.32
C VAL A 236 18.17 -8.83 -10.46
N ASP A 237 17.73 -8.28 -11.60
CA ASP A 237 16.32 -7.88 -11.77
C ASP A 237 15.37 -9.05 -12.12
N ASP A 238 15.88 -10.17 -12.64
CA ASP A 238 15.01 -11.24 -13.16
C ASP A 238 14.49 -12.23 -12.10
N TYR A 239 15.05 -12.24 -10.88
CA TYR A 239 14.67 -13.22 -9.85
C TYR A 239 13.50 -12.78 -8.94
N VAL A 240 13.11 -11.51 -8.97
CA VAL A 240 11.98 -11.01 -8.16
C VAL A 240 10.62 -11.31 -8.80
N CYS A 241 10.58 -11.62 -10.11
CA CYS A 241 9.34 -11.85 -10.86
C CYS A 241 8.85 -13.32 -10.90
N ALA A 242 9.61 -14.30 -10.39
CA ALA A 242 9.30 -15.72 -10.60
C ALA A 242 8.61 -16.44 -9.42
N GLY A 243 8.34 -15.75 -8.30
CA GLY A 243 7.91 -16.41 -7.05
C GLY A 243 6.45 -16.27 -6.65
N VAL A 244 5.63 -15.52 -7.39
CA VAL A 244 4.21 -15.33 -7.06
C VAL A 244 3.40 -15.79 -8.27
N TYR A 245 2.61 -16.86 -8.07
CA TYR A 245 1.75 -17.59 -9.00
C TYR A 245 2.27 -19.00 -9.35
N HIS A 246 2.15 -19.91 -8.36
CA HIS A 246 1.60 -21.25 -8.56
C HIS A 246 1.12 -21.84 -7.23
#